data_AF-A0A6M2EMY1-F1
#
_entry.id   AF-A0A6M2EMY1-F1
#
_cell.length_a   1.000
_cell.length_b   1.000
_cell.length_c   1.000
_cell.angle_alpha   90.00
_cell.angle_beta   90.00
_cell.angle_gamma   90.00
#
_symmetry.space_group_name_H-M   'P 1'
#
loop_
_entity.id
_entity.type
_entity.pdbx_description
1 polymer ?
#
loop_
_entity_poly.entity_id
_entity_poly.type
_entity_poly.pdbx_seq_one_letter_code
_entity_poly.pdbx_strand_id
1 'polypeptide(L)'
;MRGSADFKANHGFGSKFLQFFGKGFRSGFLPCDDTTTYWFFSWIPSDQDNKELKDNPAKMKQLVLCNLVNVPDQVRSFVEITELYIDSFMLSPLRYRHPWGVLWGNISRGNACVAGDALHPMTPDIGQGGCSALEDGVVLARCLAEALNEKVSAETKDKDKEEYKRIEKNVQKRGDGRV
;
A
#
# COMPACT_ATOMS: atom_id res chain seq x y z
N MET A 1 -7.75 0.18 9.81
CA MET A 1 -8.67 1.32 9.63
C MET A 1 -7.87 2.60 9.49
N ARG A 2 -8.39 3.58 8.75
CA ARG A 2 -7.78 4.89 8.58
C ARG A 2 -8.85 5.93 8.28
N GLY A 3 -8.50 7.19 8.48
CA GLY A 3 -9.35 8.34 8.13
C GLY A 3 -8.54 9.62 7.97
N SER A 4 -9.24 10.68 7.58
CA SER A 4 -8.72 12.04 7.48
C SER A 4 -9.59 12.97 8.31
N ALA A 5 -8.94 13.89 9.02
CA ALA A 5 -9.58 14.89 9.85
C ALA A 5 -9.28 16.28 9.28
N ASP A 6 -10.34 16.99 8.89
CA ASP A 6 -10.26 18.31 8.29
C ASP A 6 -10.62 19.38 9.33
N PHE A 7 -9.71 20.31 9.57
CA PHE A 7 -9.85 21.40 10.52
C PHE A 7 -10.26 22.68 9.81
N LYS A 8 -11.16 23.45 10.43
CA LYS A 8 -11.57 24.77 9.92
C LYS A 8 -10.46 25.82 9.98
N ALA A 9 -9.44 25.58 10.79
CA ALA A 9 -8.28 26.45 11.00
C ALA A 9 -7.04 25.58 11.23
N ASN A 10 -5.87 26.20 11.42
CA ASN A 10 -4.64 25.46 11.61
C ASN A 10 -4.75 24.48 12.80
N HIS A 11 -4.41 23.21 12.59
CA HIS A 11 -4.54 22.16 13.61
C HIS A 11 -3.52 22.29 14.76
N GLY A 12 -2.52 23.18 14.64
CA GLY A 12 -1.58 23.57 15.69
C GLY A 12 -0.58 22.48 16.09
N PHE A 13 -0.40 21.45 15.26
CA PHE A 13 0.39 20.25 15.58
C PHE A 13 1.77 20.24 14.92
N GLY A 14 2.05 21.22 14.07
CA GLY A 14 3.25 21.26 13.23
C GLY A 14 3.33 20.05 12.31
N SER A 15 4.55 19.58 12.02
CA SER A 15 4.82 18.46 11.11
C SER A 15 5.13 17.14 11.83
N LYS A 16 4.74 16.99 13.09
CA LYS A 16 5.11 15.82 13.90
C LYS A 16 4.28 14.60 13.51
N PHE A 17 4.95 13.51 13.18
CA PHE A 17 4.34 12.18 13.15
C PHE A 17 4.31 11.59 14.56
N LEU A 18 3.13 11.25 15.07
CA LEU A 18 2.98 10.55 16.35
C LEU A 18 2.50 9.12 16.13
N GLN A 19 3.06 8.19 16.90
CA GLN A 19 2.70 6.79 16.86
C GLN A 19 2.52 6.25 18.28
N PHE A 20 1.44 5.50 18.50
CA PHE A 20 1.09 4.92 19.79
C PHE A 20 0.89 3.41 19.66
N PHE A 21 1.36 2.66 20.66
CA PHE A 21 1.32 1.21 20.70
C PHE A 21 0.85 0.74 22.08
N GLY A 22 -0.01 -0.27 22.12
CA GLY A 22 -0.39 -0.90 23.38
C GLY A 22 -1.65 -1.76 23.25
N LYS A 23 -1.77 -2.76 24.15
CA LYS A 23 -2.96 -3.64 24.27
C LYS A 23 -3.41 -4.30 22.96
N GLY A 24 -2.48 -4.59 22.04
CA GLY A 24 -2.80 -5.18 20.73
C GLY A 24 -3.25 -4.18 19.66
N PHE A 25 -3.18 -2.89 19.96
CA PHE A 25 -3.52 -1.81 19.04
C PHE A 25 -2.29 -0.99 18.68
N ARG A 26 -2.33 -0.44 17.47
CA ARG A 26 -1.37 0.55 17.00
C ARG A 26 -2.12 1.65 16.27
N SER A 27 -1.80 2.89 16.61
CA SER A 27 -2.33 4.07 15.93
C SER A 27 -1.22 5.03 15.54
N GLY A 28 -1.47 5.83 14.53
CA GLY A 28 -0.57 6.89 14.14
C GLY A 28 -1.31 8.06 13.53
N PHE A 29 -0.72 9.25 13.67
CA PHE A 29 -1.32 10.53 13.32
C PHE A 29 -0.27 11.37 12.61
N LEU A 30 -0.59 11.80 11.40
CA LEU A 30 0.30 12.47 10.47
C LEU A 30 -0.40 13.70 9.89
N PRO A 31 0.07 14.91 10.18
CA PRO A 31 -0.31 16.12 9.45
C PRO A 31 0.01 15.97 7.96
N CYS A 32 -1.00 16.17 7.11
CA CYS A 32 -0.84 16.22 5.65
C CYS A 32 -0.51 17.64 5.19
N ASP A 33 -1.17 18.62 5.80
CA ASP A 33 -1.00 20.05 5.63
C ASP A 33 -1.48 20.78 6.90
N ASP A 34 -1.50 22.11 6.91
CA ASP A 34 -1.88 22.94 8.06
C ASP A 34 -3.31 22.70 8.59
N THR A 35 -4.19 22.14 7.77
CA THR A 35 -5.61 21.96 8.04
C THR A 35 -6.08 20.51 7.97
N THR A 36 -5.24 19.60 7.48
CA THR A 36 -5.62 18.20 7.23
C THR A 36 -4.70 17.27 7.98
N THR A 37 -5.27 16.32 8.72
CA THR A 37 -4.49 15.25 9.39
C THR A 37 -4.98 13.88 8.97
N TYR A 38 -4.06 13.05 8.49
CA TYR A 38 -4.28 11.62 8.30
C TYR A 38 -4.06 10.86 9.59
N TRP A 39 -4.89 9.85 9.84
CA TRP A 39 -4.67 8.93 10.95
C TRP A 39 -4.96 7.49 10.55
N PHE A 40 -4.27 6.56 11.21
CA PHE A 40 -4.50 5.13 11.07
C PHE A 40 -4.66 4.46 12.42
N PHE A 41 -5.40 3.36 12.40
CA PHE A 41 -5.64 2.49 13.54
C PHE A 41 -5.65 1.03 13.06
N SER A 42 -4.70 0.24 13.55
CA SER A 42 -4.50 -1.16 13.17
C SER A 42 -4.56 -2.06 14.39
N TRP A 43 -5.24 -3.20 14.23
CA TRP A 43 -5.40 -4.24 15.24
C TRP A 43 -5.69 -5.58 14.55
N ILE A 44 -5.69 -6.65 15.32
CA ILE A 44 -6.14 -7.97 14.89
C ILE A 44 -7.65 -8.05 15.17
N PRO A 45 -8.52 -8.04 14.14
CA PRO A 45 -9.97 -8.03 14.37
C PRO A 45 -10.49 -9.38 14.82
N SER A 46 -11.52 -9.37 15.67
CA SER A 46 -12.34 -10.54 15.96
C SER A 46 -13.36 -10.80 14.84
N ASP A 47 -13.97 -11.99 14.81
CA ASP A 47 -15.08 -12.28 13.87
C ASP A 47 -16.28 -11.35 14.07
N GLN A 48 -16.51 -10.92 15.32
CA GLN A 48 -17.58 -9.98 15.63
C GLN A 48 -17.25 -8.58 15.09
N ASP A 49 -16.01 -8.12 15.25
CA ASP A 49 -15.55 -6.84 14.69
C ASP A 49 -15.77 -6.80 13.17
N ASN A 50 -15.40 -7.87 12.47
CA ASN A 50 -15.56 -7.96 11.02
C ASN A 50 -17.02 -7.83 10.56
N LYS A 51 -17.98 -8.33 11.35
CA LYS A 51 -19.41 -8.23 11.04
C LYS A 51 -19.98 -6.86 11.41
N GLU A 52 -19.61 -6.34 12.57
CA GLU A 52 -20.22 -5.13 13.11
C GLU A 52 -19.68 -3.83 12.52
N LEU A 53 -18.40 -3.81 12.17
CA LEU A 53 -17.74 -2.60 11.69
C LEU A 53 -17.97 -2.37 10.21
N LYS A 54 -18.29 -3.42 9.46
CA LYS A 54 -18.48 -3.33 8.01
C LYS A 54 -19.52 -2.26 7.68
N ASP A 55 -19.11 -1.28 6.87
CA ASP A 55 -19.94 -0.17 6.39
C ASP A 55 -20.60 0.64 7.52
N ASN A 56 -20.02 0.65 8.73
CA ASN A 56 -20.53 1.38 9.90
C ASN A 56 -19.48 2.35 10.49
N PRO A 57 -19.35 3.58 9.94
CA PRO A 57 -18.41 4.59 10.43
C PRO A 57 -18.57 4.95 11.90
N ALA A 58 -19.79 4.94 12.44
CA ALA A 58 -20.04 5.27 13.84
C ALA A 58 -19.43 4.23 14.80
N LYS A 59 -19.65 2.93 14.53
CA LYS A 59 -19.02 1.85 15.29
C LYS A 59 -17.51 1.82 15.12
N MET A 60 -17.02 2.08 13.91
CA MET A 60 -15.59 2.23 13.62
C MET A 60 -14.97 3.34 14.47
N LYS A 61 -15.55 4.53 14.47
CA LYS A 61 -15.11 5.67 15.28
C LYS A 61 -15.13 5.36 16.77
N GLN A 62 -16.21 4.74 17.26
CA GLN A 62 -16.34 4.33 18.65
C GLN A 62 -15.22 3.36 19.05
N LEU A 63 -14.92 2.35 18.22
CA LEU A 63 -13.85 1.40 18.46
C LEU A 63 -12.49 2.11 18.60
N VAL A 64 -12.16 3.05 17.69
CA VAL A 64 -10.91 3.81 17.78
C VAL A 64 -10.87 4.59 19.09
N LEU A 65 -11.90 5.39 19.38
CA LEU A 65 -11.94 6.27 20.55
C LEU A 65 -11.87 5.49 21.88
N CYS A 66 -12.47 4.30 21.96
CA CYS A 66 -12.39 3.45 23.15
C CYS A 66 -11.00 2.85 23.37
N ASN A 67 -10.21 2.67 22.30
CA ASN A 67 -8.90 2.03 22.36
C ASN A 67 -7.72 3.01 22.29
N LEU A 68 -7.97 4.30 22.03
CA LEU A 68 -7.00 5.38 22.20
C LEU A 68 -6.80 5.71 23.70
N VAL A 69 -6.14 4.81 24.42
CA VAL A 69 -5.83 4.96 25.84
C VAL A 69 -4.48 5.67 26.00
N ASN A 70 -4.39 6.63 26.94
CA ASN A 70 -3.17 7.38 27.26
C ASN A 70 -2.57 8.18 26.08
N VAL A 71 -3.40 8.59 25.12
CA VAL A 71 -2.99 9.56 24.08
C VAL A 71 -3.32 10.98 24.54
N PRO A 72 -2.60 12.01 24.09
CA PRO A 72 -2.96 13.40 24.35
C PRO A 72 -4.37 13.73 23.84
N ASP A 73 -5.12 14.59 24.54
CA ASP A 73 -6.50 14.96 24.14
C ASP A 73 -6.56 15.53 22.73
N GLN A 74 -5.54 16.30 22.33
CA GLN A 74 -5.43 16.83 20.97
C GLN A 74 -5.40 15.70 19.91
N VAL A 75 -4.72 14.59 20.19
CA VAL A 75 -4.68 13.42 19.28
C VAL A 75 -6.05 12.75 19.21
N ARG A 76 -6.75 12.65 20.35
CA ARG A 76 -8.11 12.12 20.39
C ARG A 76 -9.07 12.96 19.54
N SER A 77 -8.92 14.28 19.59
CA SER A 77 -9.77 15.22 18.85
C SER A 77 -9.76 14.97 17.34
N PHE A 78 -8.65 14.45 16.78
CA PHE A 78 -8.53 14.16 15.34
C PHE A 78 -9.57 13.15 14.90
N VAL A 79 -9.75 12.10 15.69
CA VAL A 79 -10.76 11.07 15.44
C VAL A 79 -12.16 11.60 15.73
N GLU A 80 -12.32 12.43 16.77
CA GLU A 80 -13.60 13.03 17.16
C GLU A 80 -14.18 13.99 16.12
N ILE A 81 -13.35 14.76 15.42
CA ILE A 81 -13.81 15.65 14.36
C ILE A 81 -13.94 14.97 13.01
N THR A 82 -13.35 13.78 12.84
CA THR A 82 -13.48 13.01 11.59
C THR A 82 -14.97 12.75 11.32
N GLU A 83 -15.44 13.20 10.17
CA GLU A 83 -16.84 13.11 9.78
C GLU A 83 -17.28 11.64 9.64
N LEU A 84 -18.57 11.37 9.85
CA LEU A 84 -19.13 10.02 9.81
C LEU A 84 -19.57 9.60 8.41
N TYR A 85 -19.10 10.29 7.37
CA TYR A 85 -19.36 9.87 5.99
C TYR A 85 -18.68 8.52 5.73
N ILE A 86 -19.29 7.72 4.86
CA ILE A 86 -18.84 6.35 4.59
C ILE A 86 -17.40 6.31 4.04
N ASP A 87 -16.99 7.35 3.33
CA ASP A 87 -15.65 7.47 2.74
C ASP A 87 -14.60 8.02 3.73
N SER A 88 -15.02 8.60 4.85
CA SER A 88 -14.11 9.15 5.87
C SER A 88 -13.45 8.07 6.73
N PHE A 89 -14.05 6.87 6.80
CA PHE A 89 -13.52 5.73 7.55
C PHE A 89 -13.32 4.52 6.64
N MET A 90 -12.06 4.21 6.34
CA MET A 90 -11.73 3.03 5.53
C MET A 90 -11.26 1.87 6.38
N LEU A 91 -11.97 0.74 6.31
CA LEU A 91 -11.53 -0.54 6.87
C LEU A 91 -10.92 -1.40 5.75
N SER A 92 -9.59 -1.52 5.75
CA SER A 92 -8.87 -2.34 4.78
C SER A 92 -8.08 -3.44 5.51
N PRO A 93 -8.32 -4.73 5.19
CA PRO A 93 -7.53 -5.83 5.74
C PRO A 93 -6.08 -5.73 5.29
N LEU A 94 -5.14 -5.82 6.23
CA LEU A 94 -3.73 -5.98 5.90
C LEU A 94 -3.48 -7.43 5.51
N ARG A 95 -3.03 -7.65 4.27
CA ARG A 95 -2.70 -8.97 3.76
C ARG A 95 -1.20 -9.18 3.87
N TYR A 96 -0.82 -10.36 4.34
CA TYR A 96 0.57 -10.79 4.38
C TYR A 96 0.81 -11.83 3.29
N ARG A 97 1.91 -11.68 2.55
CA ARG A 97 2.43 -12.70 1.67
C ARG A 97 3.81 -13.09 2.14
N HIS A 98 4.05 -14.40 2.21
CA HIS A 98 5.32 -14.93 2.67
C HIS A 98 6.47 -14.51 1.72
N PRO A 99 7.61 -13.96 2.22
CA PRO A 99 8.75 -13.53 1.40
C PRO A 99 9.29 -14.61 0.45
N TRP A 100 9.25 -15.88 0.85
CA TRP A 100 9.59 -17.04 0.00
C TRP A 100 8.86 -17.06 -1.35
N GLY A 101 7.60 -16.62 -1.41
CA GLY A 101 6.85 -16.54 -2.66
C GLY A 101 7.30 -15.39 -3.56
N VAL A 102 8.02 -14.40 -3.02
CA VAL A 102 8.65 -13.31 -3.77
C VAL A 102 10.06 -13.73 -4.22
N LEU A 103 10.83 -14.38 -3.35
CA LEU A 103 12.22 -14.77 -3.61
C LEU A 103 12.35 -16.00 -4.53
N TRP A 104 11.43 -16.96 -4.42
CA TRP A 104 11.49 -18.23 -5.15
C TRP A 104 10.22 -18.55 -5.94
N GLY A 105 9.22 -17.66 -5.89
CA GLY A 105 8.01 -17.82 -6.69
C GLY A 105 8.27 -17.48 -8.16
N ASN A 106 7.50 -18.09 -9.04
CA ASN A 106 7.51 -17.67 -10.44
C ASN A 106 6.68 -16.39 -10.59
N ILE A 107 7.35 -15.26 -10.87
CA ILE A 107 6.71 -13.93 -10.97
C ILE A 107 6.38 -13.54 -12.41
N SER A 108 6.67 -14.42 -13.38
CA SER A 108 6.43 -14.19 -14.80
C SER A 108 5.88 -15.42 -15.52
N ARG A 109 5.05 -15.21 -16.53
CA ARG A 109 4.60 -16.27 -17.44
C ARG A 109 4.34 -15.67 -18.81
N GLY A 110 5.07 -16.14 -19.82
CA GLY A 110 5.01 -15.55 -21.15
C GLY A 110 5.45 -14.10 -21.12
N ASN A 111 4.64 -13.22 -21.70
CA ASN A 111 4.86 -11.76 -21.72
C ASN A 111 4.23 -11.03 -20.51
N ALA A 112 3.76 -11.75 -19.50
CA ALA A 112 3.17 -11.16 -18.29
C ALA A 112 4.08 -11.37 -17.07
N CYS A 113 4.18 -10.36 -16.22
CA CYS A 113 4.78 -10.47 -14.88
C CYS A 113 3.97 -9.71 -13.83
N VAL A 114 4.16 -10.08 -12.56
CA VAL A 114 3.57 -9.38 -11.41
C VAL A 114 4.57 -8.38 -10.83
N ALA A 115 4.04 -7.28 -10.28
CA ALA A 115 4.81 -6.19 -9.68
C ALA A 115 3.99 -5.51 -8.57
N GLY A 116 4.65 -4.70 -7.75
CA GLY A 116 4.02 -3.96 -6.66
C GLY A 116 3.29 -4.87 -5.67
N ASP A 117 2.15 -4.42 -5.14
CA ASP A 117 1.35 -5.18 -4.16
C ASP A 117 0.89 -6.56 -4.66
N ALA A 118 0.79 -6.76 -5.98
CA ALA A 118 0.46 -8.08 -6.55
C ALA A 118 1.61 -9.10 -6.39
N LEU A 119 2.84 -8.61 -6.27
CA LEU A 119 4.04 -9.40 -6.04
C LEU A 119 4.42 -9.41 -4.55
N HIS A 120 4.65 -8.25 -3.96
CA HIS A 120 5.24 -8.07 -2.63
C HIS A 120 4.38 -7.16 -1.75
N PRO A 121 3.14 -7.56 -1.37
CA PRO A 121 2.30 -6.73 -0.50
C PRO A 121 3.02 -6.49 0.83
N MET A 122 3.22 -5.22 1.17
CA MET A 122 3.88 -4.80 2.39
C MET A 122 2.86 -4.23 3.37
N THR A 123 3.04 -4.49 4.66
CA THR A 123 2.34 -3.70 5.66
C THR A 123 2.84 -2.25 5.60
N PRO A 124 1.99 -1.25 5.92
CA PRO A 124 2.33 0.17 5.72
C PRO A 124 3.40 0.70 6.69
N ASP A 125 4.02 -0.16 7.48
CA ASP A 125 4.86 0.16 8.64
C ASP A 125 6.13 0.94 8.31
N ILE A 126 6.75 0.59 7.20
CA ILE A 126 8.02 1.17 6.75
C ILE A 126 7.83 2.17 5.60
N GLY A 127 6.59 2.34 5.09
CA GLY A 127 6.30 3.24 3.98
C GLY A 127 6.95 2.88 2.64
N GLN A 128 7.42 1.64 2.46
CA GLN A 128 8.21 1.22 1.29
C GLN A 128 7.41 0.56 0.16
N GLY A 129 6.14 0.19 0.37
CA GLY A 129 5.36 -0.52 -0.65
C GLY A 129 5.28 0.25 -1.98
N GLY A 130 4.93 1.54 -1.91
CA GLY A 130 4.86 2.41 -3.08
C GLY A 130 6.22 2.64 -3.75
N CYS A 131 7.27 2.88 -2.96
CA CYS A 131 8.63 3.06 -3.49
C CYS A 131 9.11 1.80 -4.23
N SER A 132 8.91 0.62 -3.63
CA SER A 132 9.27 -0.67 -4.22
C SER A 132 8.49 -0.95 -5.49
N ALA A 133 7.20 -0.58 -5.54
CA ALA A 133 6.38 -0.69 -6.74
C ALA A 133 6.85 0.24 -7.88
N LEU A 134 7.40 1.41 -7.57
CA LEU A 134 8.02 2.30 -8.57
C LEU A 134 9.32 1.73 -9.11
N GLU A 135 10.18 1.19 -8.24
CA GLU A 135 11.42 0.52 -8.64
C GLU A 135 11.13 -0.65 -9.60
N ASP A 136 10.13 -1.46 -9.27
CA ASP A 136 9.61 -2.52 -10.13
C ASP A 136 9.26 -2.03 -11.54
N GLY A 137 8.58 -0.89 -11.64
CA GLY A 137 8.20 -0.29 -12.91
C GLY A 137 9.41 0.18 -13.72
N VAL A 138 10.38 0.82 -13.06
CA VAL A 138 11.63 1.28 -13.70
C VAL A 138 12.43 0.10 -14.23
N VAL A 139 12.57 -0.97 -13.44
CA VAL A 139 13.24 -2.22 -13.81
C VAL A 139 12.55 -2.88 -15.00
N LEU A 140 11.22 -2.99 -14.97
CA LEU A 140 10.45 -3.55 -16.10
C LEU A 140 10.63 -2.74 -17.39
N ALA A 141 10.58 -1.42 -17.30
CA ALA A 141 10.76 -0.54 -18.45
C ALA A 141 12.16 -0.70 -19.08
N ARG A 142 13.21 -0.87 -18.26
CA ARG A 142 14.57 -1.16 -18.73
C ARG A 142 14.65 -2.50 -19.47
N CYS A 143 14.13 -3.58 -18.87
CA CYS A 143 14.08 -4.89 -19.50
C CYS A 143 13.34 -4.87 -20.85
N LEU A 144 12.24 -4.12 -20.94
CA LEU A 144 11.48 -3.98 -22.19
C LEU A 144 12.24 -3.16 -23.23
N ALA A 145 12.84 -2.04 -22.84
CA ALA A 145 13.65 -1.23 -23.75
C ALA A 145 14.82 -2.02 -24.35
N GLU A 146 15.49 -2.86 -23.55
CA GLU A 146 16.51 -3.78 -24.04
C GLU A 146 15.95 -4.78 -25.05
N ALA A 147 14.79 -5.39 -24.76
CA ALA A 147 14.13 -6.34 -25.66
C ALA A 147 13.80 -5.72 -27.03
N LEU A 148 13.36 -4.45 -27.03
CA LEU A 148 13.00 -3.70 -28.24
C LEU A 148 14.23 -3.19 -29.00
N ASN A 149 15.33 -2.89 -28.31
CA ASN A 149 16.57 -2.38 -28.89
C ASN A 149 17.50 -3.47 -29.44
N GLU A 150 17.38 -4.73 -29.01
CA GLU A 150 18.08 -5.88 -29.59
C GLU A 150 17.63 -6.08 -31.06
N LYS A 151 18.20 -5.30 -31.99
CA LYS A 151 18.10 -5.32 -33.46
C LYS A 151 16.82 -5.91 -34.10
N VAL A 152 16.02 -5.02 -34.68
CA VAL A 152 15.03 -5.29 -35.77
C VAL A 152 15.77 -5.51 -37.11
N SER A 153 16.81 -6.36 -37.15
CA SER A 153 17.62 -6.58 -38.36
C SER A 153 17.16 -7.73 -39.26
N ALA A 154 15.93 -8.19 -39.12
CA ALA A 154 15.41 -9.28 -39.94
C ALA A 154 14.10 -8.83 -40.60
N GLU A 155 14.17 -8.47 -41.88
CA GLU A 155 13.04 -8.43 -42.80
C GLU A 155 12.53 -9.86 -43.02
N THR A 156 11.89 -10.43 -42.00
CA THR A 156 11.31 -11.77 -42.07
C THR A 156 9.83 -11.70 -41.72
N LYS A 157 9.00 -12.49 -42.41
CA LYS A 157 7.55 -12.61 -42.24
C LYS A 157 7.08 -13.04 -40.83
N ASP A 158 7.97 -13.08 -39.85
CA ASP A 158 7.74 -13.57 -38.48
C ASP A 158 8.28 -12.60 -37.39
N LYS A 159 8.46 -11.30 -37.72
CA LYS A 159 8.94 -10.23 -36.82
C LYS A 159 8.22 -10.24 -35.47
N ASP A 160 6.89 -10.31 -35.50
CA ASP A 160 6.07 -10.29 -34.29
C ASP A 160 6.43 -11.47 -33.37
N LYS A 161 6.60 -12.68 -33.91
CA LYS A 161 6.96 -13.87 -33.10
C LYS A 161 8.35 -13.76 -32.48
N GLU A 162 9.31 -13.18 -33.18
CA GLU A 162 10.65 -12.94 -32.62
C GLU A 162 10.64 -11.88 -31.53
N GLU A 163 9.88 -10.80 -31.73
CA GLU A 163 9.67 -9.76 -30.73
C GLU A 163 8.99 -10.34 -29.47
N TYR A 164 7.94 -11.15 -29.63
CA TYR A 164 7.27 -11.85 -28.53
C TYR A 164 8.24 -12.71 -27.70
N LYS A 165 9.13 -13.47 -28.36
CA LYS A 165 10.14 -14.28 -27.65
C LYS A 165 11.17 -13.43 -26.91
N ARG A 166 11.57 -12.28 -27.47
CA ARG A 166 12.50 -11.34 -26.81
C ARG A 166 11.87 -10.71 -25.59
N ILE A 167 10.61 -10.30 -25.69
CA ILE A 167 9.85 -9.76 -24.56
C ILE A 167 9.69 -10.82 -23.47
N GLU A 168 9.26 -12.03 -23.81
CA GLU A 168 9.12 -13.15 -22.87
C GLU A 168 10.44 -13.43 -22.12
N LYS A 169 11.56 -13.53 -22.85
CA LYS A 169 12.88 -13.75 -22.25
C LYS A 169 13.26 -12.64 -21.27
N ASN A 170 13.01 -11.37 -21.61
CA ASN A 170 13.38 -10.25 -20.74
C ASN A 170 12.47 -10.11 -19.52
N VAL A 171 11.17 -10.37 -19.69
CA VAL A 171 10.23 -10.46 -18.57
C VAL A 171 10.65 -11.58 -17.60
N GLN A 172 11.16 -12.71 -18.13
CA GLN A 172 11.70 -13.80 -17.30
C GLN A 172 13.02 -13.42 -16.62
N LYS A 173 13.93 -12.69 -17.28
CA LYS A 173 15.18 -12.19 -16.64
C LYS A 173 14.91 -11.37 -15.39
N ARG A 174 13.88 -10.49 -15.44
CA ARG A 174 13.40 -9.75 -14.26
C ARG A 174 12.98 -10.72 -13.15
N GLY A 175 12.25 -11.77 -13.51
CA GLY A 175 11.80 -12.81 -12.58
C GLY A 175 12.92 -13.54 -11.86
N ASP A 176 14.05 -13.74 -12.53
CA ASP A 176 15.22 -14.42 -11.99
C ASP A 176 16.17 -13.48 -11.21
N GLY A 177 15.83 -12.20 -11.06
CA GLY A 177 16.70 -11.20 -10.43
C GLY A 177 17.97 -10.87 -11.24
N ARG A 178 17.94 -11.11 -12.56
CA ARG A 178 19.07 -10.90 -13.48
C ARG A 178 18.90 -9.59 -14.25
N VAL A 179 18.78 -8.48 -13.53
CA VAL A 179 18.62 -7.12 -14.08
C VAL A 179 19.90 -6.31 -13.88
#